data_AF-A0A8S0S5K9-F1
#
_entry.id   AF-A0A8S0S5K9-F1
#
_cell.length_a   1.000
_cell.length_b   1.000
_cell.length_c   1.000
_cell.angle_alpha   90.00
_cell.angle_beta   90.00
_cell.angle_gamma   90.00
#
_symmetry.space_group_name_H-M   'P 1'
#
loop_
_entity.id
_entity.type
_entity.pdbx_description
1 polymer ?
#
loop_
_entity_poly.entity_id
_entity_poly.type
_entity_poly.pdbx_seq_one_letter_code
_entity_poly.pdbx_strand_id
1 'polypeptide(L)'
;MQEPGLIGLSIQRMPNEPDLEFDIPSQYSYITVCALSCHDWSTLCAWWEEDEERTRRYFKNVVRSDLLPPDQCILKIVYFILQQHFESPSMWAIFPLQIC
;
A
#
# COMPACT_ATOMS: atom_id res chain seq x y z
N MET A 1 -10.20 -6.67 -18.91
CA MET A 1 -10.23 -8.02 -19.48
C MET A 1 -8.98 -8.72 -18.97
N GLN A 2 -9.09 -9.79 -18.17
CA GLN A 2 -7.91 -10.51 -17.68
C GLN A 2 -7.42 -11.46 -18.77
N GLU A 3 -6.15 -11.36 -19.16
CA GLU A 3 -5.51 -12.31 -20.07
C GLU A 3 -5.25 -13.63 -19.31
N PRO A 4 -5.68 -14.79 -19.85
CA PRO A 4 -5.48 -16.06 -19.18
C PRO A 4 -3.98 -16.38 -19.07
N GLY A 5 -3.48 -16.42 -17.83
CA GLY A 5 -2.10 -16.82 -17.51
C GLY A 5 -1.17 -15.72 -17.00
N LEU A 6 -1.62 -14.46 -16.96
CA LEU A 6 -0.86 -13.35 -16.36
C LEU A 6 -1.39 -12.99 -14.97
N ILE A 7 -0.48 -12.83 -14.02
CA ILE A 7 -0.80 -12.36 -12.67
C ILE A 7 -0.68 -10.82 -12.67
N GLY A 8 -1.73 -10.13 -12.23
CA GLY A 8 -1.69 -8.66 -12.10
C GLY A 8 -0.78 -8.20 -10.98
N LEU A 9 -0.27 -6.97 -11.06
CA LEU A 9 0.46 -6.31 -9.97
C LEU A 9 -0.44 -5.25 -9.34
N SER A 10 -0.57 -5.30 -8.01
CA SER A 10 -1.34 -4.32 -7.24
C SER A 10 -0.43 -3.66 -6.21
N ILE A 11 -0.17 -2.37 -6.39
CA ILE A 11 0.62 -1.56 -5.46
C ILE A 11 -0.34 -0.52 -4.88
N GLN A 12 -0.53 -0.52 -3.55
CA GLN A 12 -1.51 0.36 -2.90
C GLN A 12 -1.32 1.85 -3.25
N ARG A 13 -0.08 2.28 -3.47
CA ARG A 13 0.27 3.67 -3.78
C ARG A 13 0.25 4.00 -5.29
N MET A 14 -0.06 3.01 -6.12
CA MET A 14 -0.25 3.12 -7.57
C MET A 14 -1.55 2.42 -7.96
N PRO A 15 -2.70 3.04 -7.66
CA PRO A 15 -3.98 2.43 -7.96
C PRO A 15 -4.18 2.27 -9.46
N ASN A 16 -4.87 1.19 -9.83
CA ASN A 16 -5.23 0.95 -11.24
C ASN A 16 -6.36 1.86 -11.72
N GLU A 17 -7.21 2.33 -10.80
CA GLU A 17 -8.29 3.25 -11.07
C GLU A 17 -7.79 4.70 -10.98
N PRO A 18 -7.98 5.53 -12.03
CA PRO A 18 -7.42 6.88 -12.08
C PRO A 18 -8.03 7.85 -11.06
N ASP A 19 -9.22 7.55 -10.54
CA ASP A 19 -9.92 8.38 -9.55
C ASP A 19 -9.51 8.07 -8.10
N LEU A 20 -8.69 7.03 -7.89
CA LEU A 20 -8.19 6.66 -6.57
C LEU A 20 -6.77 7.21 -6.37
N GLU A 21 -6.49 7.70 -5.16
CA GLU A 21 -5.12 8.04 -4.74
C GLU A 21 -4.42 6.83 -4.11
N PHE A 22 -5.19 5.96 -3.46
CA PHE A 22 -4.73 4.73 -2.83
C PHE A 22 -5.70 3.59 -3.12
N ASP A 23 -5.13 2.46 -3.49
CA ASP A 23 -5.86 1.20 -3.66
C ASP A 23 -6.20 0.60 -2.27
N ILE A 24 -7.22 -0.26 -2.23
CA ILE A 24 -7.70 -0.90 -1.00
C ILE A 24 -7.31 -2.39 -1.03
N PRO A 25 -6.29 -2.84 -0.26
CA PRO A 25 -5.80 -4.22 -0.34
C PRO A 25 -6.86 -5.29 -0.10
N SER A 26 -7.87 -5.01 0.74
CA SER A 26 -8.97 -5.95 0.98
C SER A 26 -9.89 -6.15 -0.25
N GLN A 27 -9.75 -5.34 -1.29
CA GLN A 27 -10.53 -5.42 -2.53
C GLN A 27 -9.73 -5.99 -3.71
N TYR A 28 -8.47 -6.41 -3.49
CA TYR A 28 -7.67 -7.01 -4.55
C TYR A 28 -8.29 -8.32 -5.06
N SER A 29 -8.12 -8.56 -6.36
CA SER A 29 -8.52 -9.81 -7.01
C SER A 29 -7.52 -10.92 -6.70
N TYR A 30 -7.97 -12.17 -6.59
CA TYR A 30 -7.11 -13.31 -6.28
C TYR A 30 -5.93 -13.47 -7.27
N ILE A 31 -6.14 -13.29 -8.57
CA ILE A 31 -5.08 -13.36 -9.60
C ILE A 31 -4.21 -12.08 -9.63
N THR A 32 -3.66 -11.70 -8.48
CA THR A 32 -2.76 -10.56 -8.33
C THR A 32 -1.60 -10.88 -7.37
N VAL A 33 -0.50 -10.16 -7.54
CA VAL A 33 0.56 -10.00 -6.55
C VAL A 33 0.39 -8.64 -5.91
N CYS A 34 0.24 -8.59 -4.58
CA CYS A 34 0.29 -7.33 -3.85
C CYS A 34 1.72 -7.01 -3.40
N ALA A 35 2.08 -5.73 -3.47
CA ALA A 35 3.38 -5.23 -3.02
C ALA A 35 3.28 -3.84 -2.40
N LEU A 36 4.15 -3.55 -1.42
CA LEU A 36 4.23 -2.25 -0.75
C LEU A 36 4.94 -1.18 -1.59
N SER A 37 6.00 -1.61 -2.27
CA SER A 37 6.86 -0.78 -3.10
C SER A 37 7.55 -1.68 -4.13
N CYS A 38 8.15 -1.03 -5.11
CA CYS A 38 9.06 -1.64 -6.09
C CYS A 38 10.37 -0.84 -6.10
N HIS A 39 11.41 -1.32 -6.78
CA HIS A 39 12.72 -0.67 -6.87
C HIS A 39 12.68 0.77 -7.41
N ASP A 40 11.63 1.13 -8.15
CA ASP A 40 11.41 2.48 -8.67
C ASP A 40 10.73 3.44 -7.68
N TRP A 41 10.36 2.96 -6.49
CA TRP A 41 9.57 3.71 -5.51
C TRP A 41 10.31 3.87 -4.18
N SER A 42 10.01 4.95 -3.46
CA SER A 42 10.48 5.14 -2.09
C SER A 42 10.06 3.97 -1.19
N THR A 43 10.94 3.66 -0.22
CA THR A 43 10.65 2.68 0.84
C THR A 43 9.41 3.11 1.63
N LEU A 44 8.83 2.21 2.42
CA LEU A 44 7.62 2.54 3.18
C LEU A 44 7.86 3.72 4.13
N CYS A 45 9.02 3.73 4.80
CA CYS A 45 9.35 4.77 5.76
C CYS A 45 9.67 6.10 5.07
N ALA A 46 10.45 6.08 3.99
CA ALA A 46 10.73 7.28 3.21
C ALA A 46 9.44 7.88 2.64
N TRP A 47 8.54 7.06 2.10
CA TRP A 47 7.25 7.52 1.59
C TRP A 47 6.35 8.16 2.66
N TRP A 48 6.36 7.60 3.86
CA TRP A 48 5.56 8.14 4.95
C TRP A 48 6.02 9.54 5.35
N GLU A 49 7.33 9.78 5.28
CA GLU A 49 8.00 10.99 5.76
C GLU A 49 8.23 12.04 4.65
N GLU A 50 8.05 11.69 3.36
CA GLU A 50 8.37 12.59 2.23
C GLU A 50 7.29 13.67 1.97
N ASP A 51 6.01 13.38 2.24
CA ASP A 51 4.87 14.27 1.98
C ASP A 51 3.79 14.15 3.07
N GLU A 52 3.81 15.11 4.01
CA GLU A 52 2.86 15.15 5.14
C GLU A 52 1.40 15.23 4.70
N GLU A 53 1.07 15.97 3.63
CA GLU A 53 -0.31 16.11 3.17
C GLU A 53 -0.83 14.81 2.54
N ARG A 54 0.02 14.12 1.77
CA ARG A 54 -0.30 12.80 1.24
C ARG A 54 -0.46 11.77 2.35
N THR A 55 0.43 11.77 3.35
CA THR A 55 0.32 10.91 4.54
C THR A 55 -0.96 11.19 5.33
N ARG A 56 -1.36 12.45 5.48
CA ARG A 56 -2.62 12.84 6.14
C ARG A 56 -3.85 12.33 5.39
N ARG A 57 -3.86 12.42 4.05
CA ARG A 57 -4.93 11.84 3.23
C ARG A 57 -4.97 10.32 3.33
N TYR A 58 -3.82 9.65 3.34
CA TYR A 58 -3.76 8.20 3.56
C TYR A 58 -4.34 7.80 4.92
N PHE A 59 -3.94 8.50 5.99
CA PHE A 59 -4.40 8.20 7.34
C PHE A 59 -5.91 8.40 7.49
N LYS A 60 -6.45 9.43 6.85
CA LYS A 60 -7.89 9.67 6.82
C LYS A 60 -8.65 8.63 5.99
N ASN A 61 -8.18 8.34 4.78
CA ASN A 61 -8.95 7.55 3.80
C ASN A 61 -8.76 6.03 3.97
N VAL A 62 -7.56 5.59 4.33
CA VAL A 62 -7.19 4.17 4.44
C VAL A 62 -7.22 3.69 5.89
N VAL A 63 -6.57 4.41 6.81
CA VAL A 63 -6.60 4.07 8.25
C VAL A 63 -7.95 4.44 8.87
N ARG A 64 -8.75 5.28 8.20
CA ARG A 64 -10.07 5.76 8.67
C ARG A 64 -10.00 6.42 10.04
N SER A 65 -8.96 7.22 10.24
CA SER A 65 -8.71 7.96 11.47
C SER A 65 -8.70 9.45 11.20
N ASP A 66 -9.46 10.21 11.99
CA ASP A 66 -9.46 11.68 11.97
C ASP A 66 -8.34 12.30 12.82
N LEU A 67 -7.50 11.47 13.44
CA LEU A 67 -6.32 11.93 14.18
C LEU A 67 -5.22 12.39 13.22
N LEU A 68 -4.27 13.17 13.73
CA LEU A 68 -3.06 13.48 12.98
C LEU A 68 -2.19 12.22 12.84
N PRO A 69 -1.68 11.90 11.64
CA PRO A 69 -0.68 10.85 11.49
C PRO A 69 0.60 11.25 12.24
N PRO A 70 1.39 10.28 12.75
CA PRO A 70 2.73 10.56 13.26
C PRO A 70 3.66 11.05 12.14
N ASP A 71 4.52 12.01 12.43
CA ASP A 71 5.48 12.58 11.47
C ASP A 71 6.51 11.54 10.99
N GLN A 72 6.89 10.61 11.86
CA GLN A 72 7.80 9.52 11.55
C GLN A 72 7.05 8.22 11.27
N CYS A 73 7.64 7.36 10.44
CA CYS A 73 7.10 6.03 10.17
C CYS A 73 7.35 5.09 11.35
N ILE A 74 6.51 5.18 12.38
CA ILE A 74 6.62 4.32 13.56
C ILE A 74 6.21 2.88 13.25
N LEU A 75 6.71 1.93 14.06
CA LEU A 75 6.44 0.50 13.92
C LEU A 75 4.95 0.16 13.83
N LYS A 76 4.08 0.91 14.51
CA LYS A 76 2.62 0.69 14.45
C LYS A 76 2.06 0.94 13.04
N ILE A 77 2.58 1.95 12.33
CA ILE A 77 2.21 2.24 10.95
C ILE A 77 2.73 1.15 10.02
N VAL A 78 4.02 0.80 10.15
CA VAL A 78 4.63 -0.28 9.38
C VAL A 78 3.84 -1.59 9.53
N TYR A 79 3.52 -1.96 10.76
CA TYR A 79 2.75 -3.17 11.06
C TYR A 79 1.35 -3.11 10.48
N PHE A 80 0.64 -2.00 10.62
CA PHE A 80 -0.68 -1.80 10.02
C PHE A 80 -0.66 -1.99 8.50
N ILE A 81 0.34 -1.40 7.83
CA ILE A 81 0.45 -1.46 6.37
C ILE A 81 0.88 -2.86 5.91
N LEU A 82 1.81 -3.51 6.59
CA LEU A 82 2.16 -4.90 6.31
C LEU A 82 0.97 -5.84 6.50
N GLN A 83 0.26 -5.71 7.61
CA GLN A 83 -0.85 -6.59 7.96
C GLN A 83 -1.96 -6.52 6.91
N GLN A 84 -2.38 -5.33 6.47
CA GLN A 84 -3.43 -5.22 5.45
C GLN A 84 -3.03 -5.84 4.10
N HIS A 85 -1.75 -5.82 3.73
CA HIS A 85 -1.27 -6.46 2.50
C HIS A 85 -1.15 -7.97 2.68
N PHE A 86 -0.69 -8.41 3.84
CA PHE A 86 -0.61 -9.83 4.19
C PHE A 86 -2.00 -10.50 4.23
N GLU A 87 -3.01 -9.77 4.72
CA GLU A 87 -4.42 -10.21 4.77
C GLU A 87 -5.18 -10.00 3.46
N SER A 88 -4.54 -9.44 2.42
CA SER A 88 -5.21 -9.18 1.15
C SER A 88 -5.61 -10.48 0.44
N PRO A 89 -6.66 -10.47 -0.40
CA PRO A 89 -7.07 -11.65 -1.17
C PRO A 89 -6.09 -12.04 -2.29
N SER A 90 -5.03 -11.26 -2.53
CA SER A 90 -4.04 -11.52 -3.56
C SER A 90 -3.40 -12.91 -3.40
N MET A 91 -3.10 -13.56 -4.52
CA MET A 91 -2.44 -14.87 -4.52
C MET A 91 -1.10 -14.81 -3.81
N TRP A 92 -0.33 -13.75 -4.03
CA TRP A 92 0.98 -13.53 -3.38
C TRP A 92 1.08 -12.13 -2.77
N ALA A 93 1.73 -12.05 -1.62
CA ALA A 93 2.21 -10.81 -1.03
C ALA A 93 3.74 -10.79 -1.06
N ILE A 94 4.33 -9.80 -1.73
CA ILE A 94 5.78 -9.64 -1.85
C ILE A 94 6.20 -8.33 -1.19
N PHE A 95 7.09 -8.45 -0.21
CA PHE A 95 7.62 -7.31 0.52
C PHE A 95 9.13 -7.19 0.28
N PRO A 96 9.63 -6.00 -0.10
CA PRO A 96 11.06 -5.78 -0.12
C PRO A 96 11.62 -5.82 1.30
N LEU A 97 12.88 -6.24 1.43
CA LEU A 97 13.57 -6.25 2.71
C LEU A 97 13.80 -4.82 3.24
N GLN A 98 14.00 -3.87 2.32
CA GLN A 98 14.09 -2.44 2.62
C GLN A 98 12.69 -1.85 2.84
N ILE A 99 12.20 -1.96 4.07
CA ILE A 99 10.95 -1.32 4.50
C ILE A 99 11.21 0.13 4.89
N CYS A 100 12.29 0.33 5.63
CA CYS A 100 13.05 1.56 5.71
C CYS A 100 14.40 1.29 5.00
#